data_AF-A0A847YD27-F1
#
_entry.id   AF-A0A847YD27-F1
#
_cell.length_a   1.000
_cell.length_b   1.000
_cell.length_c   1.000
_cell.angle_alpha   90.00
_cell.angle_beta   90.00
_cell.angle_gamma   90.00
#
_symmetry.space_group_name_H-M   'P 1'
#
loop_
_entity.id
_entity.type
_entity.pdbx_description
1 polymer ?
#
loop_
_entity_poly.entity_id
_entity_poly.type
_entity_poly.pdbx_seq_one_letter_code
_entity_poly.pdbx_strand_id
1 'polypeptide(L)' 'MLDCGYRIDVLVESQLIVELKSVERLLGIHEAQLLTYMKLAEIKIGLLMNFNVTTLK' A
#
# COMPACT_ATOMS: atom_id res chain seq x y z
N MET A 1 -13.71 -0.89 12.75
CA MET A 1 -13.03 0.40 12.48
C MET A 1 -11.54 0.11 12.57
N LEU A 2 -10.79 0.28 11.48
CA LEU A 2 -9.32 0.11 11.41
C LEU A 2 -8.61 1.27 12.15
N ASP A 3 -9.02 1.57 13.37
CA ASP A 3 -8.55 2.75 14.13
C ASP A 3 -7.16 2.59 14.76
N CYS A 4 -6.51 1.44 14.59
CA CYS A 4 -5.18 1.20 15.13
C CYS A 4 -4.06 1.49 14.12
N GLY A 5 -4.22 2.53 13.29
CA GLY A 5 -3.14 3.06 12.43
C GLY A 5 -3.01 2.40 11.05
N TYR A 6 -3.99 1.59 10.65
CA TYR A 6 -3.95 0.84 9.40
C TYR A 6 -4.93 1.42 8.37
N ARG A 7 -4.53 2.53 7.74
CA ARG A 7 -5.28 3.18 6.66
C ARG A 7 -4.70 2.77 5.30
N ILE A 8 -5.55 2.28 4.42
CA ILE A 8 -5.22 2.09 3.00
C ILE A 8 -5.24 3.46 2.32
N ASP A 9 -4.20 3.79 1.55
CA ASP A 9 -4.12 5.06 0.82
C ASP A 9 -5.20 5.15 -0.26
N VAL A 10 -5.28 4.15 -1.13
CA VAL A 10 -6.29 4.06 -2.19
C VAL A 10 -6.79 2.63 -2.34
N LEU A 11 -8.12 2.50 -2.44
CA LEU A 11 -8.82 1.25 -2.74
C LEU A 11 -9.63 1.43 -4.02
N VAL A 12 -9.35 0.62 -5.05
CA VAL A 12 -10.02 0.68 -6.36
C VAL A 12 -10.96 -0.52 -6.49
N GLU A 13 -12.24 -0.22 -6.70
CA GLU A 13 -13.32 -1.21 -6.93
C GLU A 13 -13.35 -2.38 -5.95
N SER A 14 -12.86 -2.20 -4.72
CA SER A 14 -12.69 -3.27 -3.72
C SER A 14 -11.86 -4.47 -4.21
N GLN A 15 -10.99 -4.27 -5.22
CA GLN A 15 -10.22 -5.33 -5.88
C GLN A 15 -8.72 -5.05 -5.94
N LEU A 16 -8.32 -3.79 -5.79
CA LEU A 16 -6.92 -3.37 -5.83
C LEU A 16 -6.62 -2.39 -4.70
N ILE A 17 -5.60 -2.72 -3.90
CA ILE A 17 -5.02 -1.80 -2.92
C ILE A 17 -3.81 -1.12 -3.54
N VAL A 18 -3.73 0.20 -3.42
CA VAL A 18 -2.53 0.97 -3.77
C VAL A 18 -1.99 1.62 -2.51
N GLU A 19 -0.73 1.35 -2.21
CA GLU A 19 0.03 1.90 -1.09
C GLU A 19 1.15 2.79 -1.63
N LEU A 20 1.22 4.02 -1.14
CA LEU A 20 2.15 5.04 -1.60
C LEU A 20 3.21 5.33 -0.54
N LYS A 21 4.49 5.37 -0.94
CA LYS A 21 5.61 5.77 -0.08
C LYS A 21 6.41 6.88 -0.74
N SER A 22 6.94 7.80 0.06
CA SER A 22 7.94 8.78 -0.36
C SER A 22 9.21 8.58 0.46
N VAL A 23 9.96 7.54 0.13
CA VAL A 23 11.15 7.11 0.86
C VAL A 23 12.34 6.95 -0.08
N GLU A 24 13.56 7.04 0.43
CA GLU A 24 14.77 6.83 -0.39
C GLU A 24 14.77 5.45 -1.06
N ARG A 25 14.37 4.42 -0.31
CA ARG A 25 14.23 3.05 -0.81
C ARG A 25 13.07 2.30 -0.16
N LEU A 26 12.46 1.39 -0.92
CA LEU A 26 11.55 0.43 -0.34
C LEU A 26 12.32 -0.60 0.49
N LEU A 27 11.74 -0.94 1.64
CA LEU A 27 12.23 -1.94 2.57
C LEU A 27 11.15 -3.02 2.72
N GLY A 28 11.54 -4.22 3.13
CA GLY A 28 10.60 -5.35 3.29
C GLY A 28 9.45 -5.07 4.26
N ILE A 29 9.61 -4.13 5.20
CA ILE A 29 8.53 -3.69 6.09
C ILE A 29 7.36 -3.03 5.33
N HIS A 30 7.62 -2.33 4.22
CA HIS A 30 6.58 -1.71 3.41
C HIS A 30 5.75 -2.77 2.67
N GLU A 31 6.40 -3.83 2.21
CA GLU A 31 5.73 -4.99 1.59
C GLU A 31 4.91 -5.77 2.64
N ALA A 32 5.49 -6.04 3.81
CA ALA A 32 4.79 -6.72 4.91
C ALA A 32 3.54 -5.94 5.36
N GLN A 33 3.59 -4.60 5.35
CA GLN A 33 2.44 -3.75 5.61
C GLN A 33 1.34 -3.94 4.55
N LEU A 34 1.68 -3.86 3.26
CA LEU A 34 0.73 -4.06 2.16
C LEU A 34 0.09 -5.46 2.21
N LEU A 35 0.89 -6.50 2.44
CA LEU A 35 0.39 -7.88 2.56
C LEU A 35 -0.59 -8.04 3.73
N THR A 36 -0.34 -7.33 4.84
CA THR A 36 -1.26 -7.30 5.99
C THR A 36 -2.62 -6.72 5.57
N TYR A 37 -2.63 -5.61 4.82
CA TYR A 37 -3.87 -5.01 4.33
C TYR A 37 -4.60 -5.89 3.33
N MET A 38 -3.87 -6.47 2.39
CA MET A 38 -4.42 -7.41 1.41
C MET A 38 -5.13 -8.59 2.11
N LYS A 39 -4.51 -9.14 3.16
CA LYS A 39 -5.10 -10.24 3.94
C LYS A 39 -6.35 -9.79 4.72
N LEU A 40 -6.30 -8.63 5.37
CA LEU A 40 -7.43 -8.12 6.16
C LEU A 40 -8.62 -7.68 5.30
N ALA A 41 -8.37 -7.19 4.10
CA ALA A 41 -9.40 -6.75 3.15
C ALA A 41 -9.86 -7.86 2.19
N GLU A 42 -9.27 -9.06 2.27
CA GLU A 42 -9.51 -10.18 1.35
C GLU A 42 -9.25 -9.82 -0.14
N ILE A 43 -8.29 -8.93 -0.38
CA ILE A 43 -7.90 -8.45 -1.72
C ILE A 43 -6.60 -9.10 -2.15
N LYS A 44 -6.57 -9.61 -3.39
CA LYS A 44 -5.44 -10.37 -3.93
C LYS A 44 -4.41 -9.53 -4.67
N ILE A 45 -4.75 -8.30 -5.06
CA ILE A 45 -3.88 -7.43 -5.84
C ILE A 45 -3.51 -6.19 -5.02
N GLY A 46 -2.20 -6.00 -4.85
CA GLY A 46 -1.65 -4.85 -4.17
C GLY A 46 -0.55 -4.20 -5.02
N LEU A 47 -0.54 -2.87 -5.06
CA LEU A 47 0.47 -2.07 -5.73
C LEU A 47 1.22 -1.22 -4.69
N LEU A 48 2.51 -1.48 -4.52
CA LEU A 48 3.38 -0.68 -3.66
C LEU A 48 4.19 0.29 -4.54
N MET A 49 3.90 1.59 -4.46
CA MET A 49 4.59 2.60 -5.26
C MET A 49 5.46 3.51 -4.40
N ASN A 50 6.72 3.69 -4.80
CA ASN A 50 7.58 4.73 -4.24
C ASN A 50 7.57 5.96 -5.15
N PHE A 51 6.96 7.05 -4.69
CA PHE A 51 6.85 8.31 -5.41
C PHE A 51 7.89 9.35 -4.96
N ASN A 52 9.00 8.93 -4.35
CA ASN A 52 10.13 9.82 -4.04
C ASN A 52 10.92 10.26 -5.29
N VAL A 53 10.20 10.77 -6.29
CA VAL A 53 10.66 11.28 -7.58
C VAL A 53 9.74 12.42 -8.01
N THR A 54 10.23 13.34 -8.82
CA THR A 54 9.43 14.48 -9.31
C THR A 54 8.33 14.06 -10.30
N THR A 55 8.51 12.94 -11.00
CA THR A 55 7.52 12.39 -11.94
C THR A 55 7.63 10.87 -11.93
N LEU A 56 6.51 10.20 -11.64
CA LEU A 56 6.38 8.75 -11.83
C LEU A 56 6.29 8.46 -13.34
N LYS A 57 7.06 7.46 -13.80
CA LYS A 57 7.07 7.00 -15.19
C LYS A 57 6.43 5.63 -15.30
#